data_AF-J9DB89-F1
#
_entry.id   AF-J9DB89-F1
#
_cell.length_a   1.000
_cell.length_b   1.000
_cell.length_c   1.000
_cell.angle_alpha   90.00
_cell.angle_beta   90.00
_cell.angle_gamma   90.00
#
_symmetry.space_group_name_H-M   'P 1'
#
loop_
_entity.id
_entity.type
_entity.pdbx_description
1 polymer ?
#
loop_
_entity_poly.entity_id
_entity_poly.type
_entity_poly.pdbx_seq_one_letter_code
_entity_poly.pdbx_strand_id
1 'polypeptide(L)'
;MIFFPFFYFLFLKVLTSGYFNNDNRLKYPTTSNNFSKLAENSNKAARDEVLREIEQTKNHYNSLLNQYINRNDPISKLNYQITKNELNHHLQILERRLNRL
;
A
#
# COMPACT_ATOMS: atom_id res chain seq x y z
N MET A 1 11.45 39.59 33.45
CA MET A 1 12.79 39.13 33.06
C MET A 1 13.11 37.85 33.81
N ILE A 2 13.39 36.79 33.03
CA ILE A 2 14.33 35.69 33.31
C ILE A 2 13.99 34.74 34.48
N PHE A 3 13.30 33.63 34.15
CA PHE A 3 13.34 32.36 34.88
C PHE A 3 14.41 31.45 34.23
N PHE A 4 15.65 31.50 34.73
CA PHE A 4 16.78 30.70 34.22
C PHE A 4 17.31 29.56 35.11
N PRO A 5 16.70 29.10 36.23
CA PRO A 5 17.31 27.99 36.97
C PRO A 5 16.79 26.60 36.53
N PHE A 6 15.70 26.49 35.77
CA PHE A 6 15.08 25.19 35.51
C PHE A 6 15.80 24.35 34.45
N PHE A 7 16.51 24.98 33.50
CA PHE A 7 17.20 24.27 32.43
C PHE A 7 18.54 23.65 32.86
N TYR A 8 19.15 24.13 33.94
CA TYR A 8 20.43 23.60 34.41
C TYR A 8 20.31 22.23 35.09
N PHE A 9 19.22 22.00 35.84
CA PHE A 9 18.98 20.72 36.51
C PHE A 9 18.61 19.58 35.56
N LEU A 10 18.04 19.89 34.40
CA LEU A 10 17.68 18.84 33.42
C LEU A 10 18.93 18.26 32.73
N PHE A 11 19.95 19.09 32.48
CA PHE A 11 21.17 18.66 31.79
C PHE A 11 22.08 17.76 32.65
N LEU A 12 22.08 17.94 33.97
CA LEU A 12 22.93 17.13 34.85
C LEU A 12 22.45 15.67 35.01
N LYS A 13 21.15 15.41 34.82
CA LYS A 13 20.60 14.04 34.89
C LYS A 13 20.86 13.21 33.64
N VAL A 14 21.24 13.83 32.52
CA VAL A 14 21.48 13.13 31.25
C VAL A 14 22.90 12.56 31.18
N LEU A 15 23.85 13.12 31.93
CA LEU A 15 25.27 12.75 31.83
C LEU A 15 25.73 11.67 32.82
N THR A 16 24.96 11.34 33.86
CA THR A 16 25.41 10.41 34.93
C THR A 16 24.80 9.01 34.87
N SER A 17 23.83 8.77 33.99
CA SER A 17 23.21 7.44 33.82
C SER A 17 23.96 6.52 32.86
N GLY A 18 25.03 7.01 32.22
CA GLY A 18 25.98 6.18 31.50
C GLY A 18 27.04 5.64 32.45
N TYR A 19 26.74 4.56 33.18
CA TYR A 19 27.70 3.51 33.56
C TYR A 19 26.96 2.45 34.37
N PHE A 20 26.48 1.42 33.67
CA PHE A 20 26.35 0.10 34.27
C PHE A 20 26.92 -0.89 33.26
N ASN A 21 28.18 -1.29 33.50
CA ASN A 21 28.68 -2.56 32.99
C ASN A 21 27.74 -3.64 33.53
N ASN A 22 27.05 -4.31 32.63
CA ASN A 22 26.40 -5.56 32.94
C ASN A 22 26.67 -6.49 31.77
N ASP A 23 27.53 -7.46 32.01
CA ASP A 23 27.88 -8.57 31.10
C ASP A 23 26.69 -9.53 30.87
N ASN A 24 25.49 -9.00 30.73
CA ASN A 24 24.39 -9.71 30.13
C ASN A 24 24.40 -9.40 28.64
N ARG A 25 25.00 -10.30 27.87
CA ARG A 25 24.68 -10.53 26.46
C ARG A 25 23.16 -10.75 26.38
N LEU A 26 22.39 -9.67 26.33
CA LEU A 26 21.03 -9.67 25.83
C LEU A 26 21.18 -10.13 24.38
N LYS A 27 20.98 -11.44 24.18
CA LYS A 27 20.53 -11.93 22.90
C LYS A 27 19.17 -11.26 22.69
N TYR A 28 19.16 -10.11 22.04
CA TYR A 28 17.95 -9.62 21.41
C TYR A 28 17.49 -10.77 20.50
N PRO A 29 16.33 -11.41 20.73
CA PRO A 29 15.76 -12.23 19.69
C PRO A 29 15.61 -11.28 18.51
N THR A 30 16.34 -11.53 17.43
CA THR A 30 16.27 -10.73 16.22
C THR A 30 14.82 -10.67 15.82
N THR A 31 14.18 -9.53 16.04
CA THR A 31 12.80 -9.23 15.64
C THR A 31 12.64 -9.22 14.12
N SER A 32 13.69 -9.58 13.36
CA SER A 32 13.67 -9.70 11.90
C SER A 32 12.60 -10.68 11.40
N ASN A 33 12.26 -11.71 12.17
CA ASN A 33 11.23 -12.69 11.78
C ASN A 33 9.81 -12.11 11.81
N ASN A 34 9.56 -11.09 12.65
CA ASN A 34 8.24 -10.47 12.74
C ASN A 34 8.09 -9.36 11.69
N PHE A 35 9.14 -8.58 11.42
CA PHE A 35 9.12 -7.55 10.37
C PHE A 35 9.01 -8.15 8.97
N SER A 36 9.71 -9.26 8.68
CA SER A 36 9.59 -9.98 7.40
C SER A 36 8.19 -10.54 7.19
N LYS A 37 7.62 -11.21 8.20
CA LYS A 37 6.23 -11.71 8.14
C LYS A 37 5.19 -10.60 8.00
N LEU A 38 5.40 -9.44 8.64
CA LEU A 38 4.50 -8.30 8.49
C LEU A 38 4.53 -7.73 7.07
N ALA A 39 5.73 -7.61 6.48
CA ALA A 39 5.93 -7.14 5.12
C ALA A 39 5.38 -8.12 4.06
N GLU A 40 5.55 -9.43 4.27
CA GLU A 40 4.95 -10.46 3.41
C GLU A 40 3.42 -10.43 3.47
N ASN A 41 2.84 -10.28 4.67
CA ASN A 41 1.40 -10.18 4.83
C ASN A 41 0.83 -8.90 4.21
N SER A 42 1.52 -7.76 4.32
CA SER A 42 1.09 -6.51 3.69
C SER A 42 1.17 -6.58 2.16
N ASN A 43 2.23 -7.19 1.60
CA ASN A 43 2.37 -7.36 0.16
C ASN A 43 1.30 -8.31 -0.39
N LYS A 44 0.97 -9.38 0.35
CA LYS A 44 -0.13 -10.28 0.01
C LYS A 44 -1.48 -9.55 0.02
N ALA A 45 -1.78 -8.78 1.05
CA ALA A 45 -3.02 -8.00 1.13
C ALA A 45 -3.13 -6.98 -0.02
N ALA A 46 -2.05 -6.27 -0.34
CA ALA A 46 -2.01 -5.32 -1.45
C ALA A 46 -2.23 -6.02 -2.81
N ARG A 47 -1.65 -7.21 -2.99
CA ARG A 47 -1.86 -8.04 -4.17
C ARG A 47 -3.31 -8.50 -4.31
N ASP A 48 -3.91 -8.99 -3.24
CA ASP A 48 -5.31 -9.44 -3.21
C ASP A 48 -6.27 -8.27 -3.48
N GLU A 49 -5.97 -7.07 -2.98
CA GLU A 49 -6.74 -5.85 -3.26
C GLU A 49 -6.71 -5.48 -4.75
N VAL A 50 -5.53 -5.47 -5.38
CA VAL A 50 -5.39 -5.17 -6.82
C VAL A 50 -6.10 -6.23 -7.68
N LEU A 51 -6.06 -7.50 -7.31
CA LEU A 51 -6.80 -8.56 -8.00
C LEU A 51 -8.31 -8.32 -7.92
N ARG A 52 -8.82 -7.90 -6.76
CA ARG A 52 -10.23 -7.55 -6.59
C ARG A 52 -10.63 -6.32 -7.42
N GLU A 53 -9.78 -5.30 -7.48
CA GLU A 53 -9.99 -4.12 -8.34
C GLU A 53 -10.06 -4.52 -9.82
N ILE A 54 -9.21 -5.44 -10.28
CA ILE A 54 -9.23 -5.97 -11.66
C ILE A 54 -10.57 -6.65 -11.95
N GLU A 55 -11.03 -7.52 -11.05
CA GLU A 55 -12.29 -8.25 -11.22
C GLU A 55 -13.51 -7.32 -11.23
N GLN A 56 -13.55 -6.35 -10.30
CA GLN A 56 -14.60 -5.33 -10.26
C GLN A 56 -14.63 -4.50 -11.54
N THR A 57 -13.45 -4.09 -12.04
CA THR A 57 -13.33 -3.33 -13.28
C THR A 57 -13.85 -4.14 -14.47
N LYS A 58 -13.45 -5.40 -14.61
CA LYS A 58 -13.97 -6.28 -15.67
C LYS A 58 -15.49 -6.42 -15.61
N ASN A 59 -16.04 -6.65 -14.43
CA ASN A 59 -17.49 -6.80 -14.26
C ASN A 59 -18.25 -5.52 -14.60
N HIS A 60 -17.77 -4.36 -14.14
CA HIS A 60 -18.38 -3.07 -14.43
C HIS A 60 -18.40 -2.78 -15.93
N TYR A 61 -17.25 -2.91 -16.60
CA TYR A 61 -17.17 -2.63 -18.03
C TYR A 61 -17.89 -3.68 -18.87
N ASN A 62 -17.91 -4.97 -18.48
CA ASN A 62 -18.74 -5.98 -19.16
C ASN A 62 -20.22 -5.62 -19.08
N SER A 63 -20.69 -5.12 -17.93
CA SER A 63 -22.06 -4.64 -17.79
C SER A 63 -22.35 -3.48 -18.76
N LEU A 64 -21.43 -2.52 -18.92
CA LEU A 64 -21.58 -1.42 -19.86
C LEU A 64 -21.54 -1.89 -21.32
N LEU A 65 -20.58 -2.75 -21.66
CA LEU A 65 -20.43 -3.29 -23.02
C LEU A 65 -21.68 -4.08 -23.45
N ASN A 66 -22.29 -4.83 -22.54
CA ASN A 66 -23.54 -5.54 -22.80
C ASN A 66 -24.72 -4.61 -23.15
N GLN A 67 -24.73 -3.36 -22.67
CA GLN A 67 -25.77 -2.38 -23.04
C GLN A 67 -25.67 -1.95 -24.50
N TYR A 68 -24.47 -2.01 -25.08
CA TYR A 68 -24.20 -1.60 -26.46
C TYR A 68 -24.16 -2.77 -27.44
N ILE A 69 -23.92 -4.01 -26.97
CA ILE A 69 -23.68 -5.19 -27.83
C ILE A 69 -24.86 -5.52 -28.75
N ASN A 70 -26.10 -5.27 -28.29
CA ASN A 70 -27.33 -5.56 -29.02
C ASN A 70 -27.87 -4.35 -29.79
N ARG A 71 -27.19 -3.19 -29.71
CA ARG A 71 -27.62 -1.97 -30.38
C ARG A 71 -26.94 -1.87 -31.73
N ASN A 72 -27.74 -1.87 -32.79
CA ASN A 72 -27.25 -1.84 -34.18
C ASN A 72 -27.02 -0.41 -34.72
N ASP A 73 -26.92 0.59 -33.85
CA ASP A 73 -26.68 1.98 -34.25
C ASP A 73 -25.18 2.34 -34.26
N PRO A 74 -24.74 3.20 -35.20
CA PRO A 74 -23.32 3.55 -35.34
C PRO A 74 -22.72 4.20 -34.08
N ILE A 75 -23.53 4.95 -33.34
CA ILE A 75 -23.11 5.66 -32.12
C ILE A 75 -22.83 4.65 -31.00
N SER A 76 -23.73 3.68 -30.78
CA SER A 76 -23.52 2.59 -29.81
C SER A 76 -22.31 1.73 -30.17
N LYS A 77 -22.06 1.47 -31.46
CA LYS A 77 -20.85 0.76 -31.89
C LYS A 77 -19.58 1.55 -31.59
N LEU A 78 -19.59 2.88 -31.78
CA LEU A 78 -18.48 3.75 -31.40
C LEU A 78 -18.26 3.73 -29.88
N ASN A 79 -19.33 3.91 -29.10
CA ASN A 79 -19.28 3.88 -27.64
C ASN A 79 -18.76 2.53 -27.13
N TYR A 80 -19.20 1.42 -27.71
CA TYR A 80 -18.68 0.08 -27.39
C TYR A 80 -17.16 0.00 -27.59
N GLN A 81 -16.64 0.51 -28.70
CA GLN A 81 -15.19 0.49 -28.97
C GLN A 81 -14.41 1.39 -28.00
N ILE A 82 -14.94 2.58 -27.68
CA ILE A 82 -14.33 3.50 -26.71
C ILE A 82 -14.27 2.83 -25.34
N THR A 83 -15.41 2.37 -24.82
CA THR A 83 -15.52 1.70 -23.53
C THR A 83 -14.63 0.46 -23.44
N LYS A 84 -14.50 -0.31 -24.53
CA LYS A 84 -13.59 -1.46 -24.60
C LYS A 84 -12.13 -1.05 -24.51
N ASN A 85 -11.73 0.02 -25.18
CA ASN A 85 -10.36 0.53 -25.14
C ASN A 85 -10.00 1.09 -23.76
N GLU A 86 -10.92 1.81 -23.12
CA GLU A 86 -10.77 2.30 -21.74
C GLU A 86 -10.60 1.14 -20.75
N LEU A 87 -11.44 0.10 -20.84
CA LEU A 87 -11.28 -1.12 -20.03
C LEU A 87 -9.88 -1.71 -20.18
N ASN A 88 -9.43 -1.90 -21.42
CA ASN A 88 -8.11 -2.48 -21.70
C ASN A 88 -6.99 -1.62 -21.12
N HIS A 89 -7.10 -0.29 -21.21
CA HIS A 89 -6.12 0.62 -20.65
C HIS A 89 -6.06 0.54 -19.11
N HIS A 90 -7.22 0.56 -18.44
CA HIS A 90 -7.31 0.40 -17.00
C HIS A 90 -6.76 -0.95 -16.54
N LEU A 91 -7.08 -2.03 -17.25
CA LEU A 91 -6.53 -3.36 -16.95
C LEU A 91 -5.01 -3.39 -17.06
N GLN A 92 -4.42 -2.80 -18.10
CA GLN A 92 -2.97 -2.73 -18.21
C GLN A 92 -2.32 -1.97 -17.05
N ILE A 93 -2.94 -0.91 -16.56
CA ILE A 93 -2.44 -0.15 -15.40
C ILE A 93 -2.47 -1.02 -14.15
N LEU A 94 -3.59 -1.71 -13.90
CA LEU A 94 -3.75 -2.59 -12.73
C LEU A 94 -2.82 -3.81 -12.80
N GLU A 95 -2.63 -4.42 -13.96
CA GLU A 95 -1.67 -5.51 -14.17
C GLU A 95 -0.22 -5.04 -13.94
N ARG A 96 0.13 -3.83 -14.38
CA ARG A 96 1.45 -3.25 -14.07
C ARG A 96 1.62 -2.97 -12.58
N ARG A 97 0.57 -2.53 -11.89
CA ARG A 97 0.58 -2.33 -10.43
C ARG A 97 0.78 -3.67 -9.73
N LEU A 98 0.07 -4.71 -10.16
CA LEU A 98 0.20 -6.07 -9.65
C LEU A 98 1.61 -6.64 -9.82
N ASN A 99 2.23 -6.44 -11.00
CA ASN A 99 3.58 -6.93 -11.29
C ASN A 99 4.70 -6.19 -10.54
N ARG A 100 4.40 -5.04 -9.91
CA ARG A 100 5.36 -4.24 -9.13
C ARG A 100 5.30 -4.51 -7.62
N LEU A 101 4.28 -5.25 -7.17
CA LEU A 101 4.08 -5.67 -5.78
C LEU A 101 4.78 -7.02 -5.52
#